data_AF-A0A5C7MQM2-F1
#
_entry.id   AF-A0A5C7MQM2-F1
#
_cell.length_a   1.000
_cell.length_b   1.000
_cell.length_c   1.000
_cell.angle_alpha   90.00
_cell.angle_beta   90.00
_cell.angle_gamma   90.00
#
_symmetry.space_group_name_H-M   'P 1'
#
loop_
_entity.id
_entity.type
_entity.pdbx_description
1 polymer ?
#
loop_
_entity_poly.entity_id
_entity_poly.type
_entity_poly.pdbx_seq_one_letter_code
_entity_poly.pdbx_strand_id
1 'polypeptide(L)'
;MQSEEINTTVIPCPHCAEAIDRADVFCGSCGKEIISSEDTNSEEVFSRLAPTLLYYFITLILLTIYKFTEVFPQGFDGLLIVSALDIIIVFVFWLNNHVEVGLLFRLRGLRLRVMMLTVAGAIIGSAVVSVIADFINHSIQDDVFYSTSYFAETSYPLLFATLLIAVQPAIFEEVAFRGFLFNNLKEIAGTNSAVYI
;
A
#
# COMPACT_ATOMS: atom_id res chain seq x y z
N MET A 1 41.16 -6.05 -11.15
CA MET A 1 40.18 -5.46 -10.21
C MET A 1 40.27 -3.95 -10.37
N GLN A 2 39.50 -3.40 -11.30
CA GLN A 2 39.32 -1.95 -11.45
C GLN A 2 38.15 -1.57 -10.56
N SER A 3 38.42 -0.73 -9.57
CA SER A 3 37.43 -0.07 -8.73
C SER A 3 36.75 1.03 -9.56
N GLU A 4 35.46 0.89 -9.82
CA GLU A 4 34.61 1.98 -10.32
C GLU A 4 34.52 3.07 -9.25
N GLU A 5 35.21 4.19 -9.48
CA GLU A 5 34.97 5.44 -8.75
C GLU A 5 33.61 5.99 -9.18
N ILE A 6 32.61 5.86 -8.33
CA ILE A 6 31.35 6.60 -8.45
C ILE A 6 31.69 8.05 -8.12
N ASN A 7 31.90 8.86 -9.16
CA ASN A 7 32.13 10.29 -9.05
C ASN A 7 30.82 10.97 -8.63
N THR A 8 30.50 10.93 -7.33
CA THR A 8 29.39 11.69 -6.73
C THR A 8 29.73 13.18 -6.85
N THR A 9 29.22 13.81 -7.90
CA THR A 9 29.34 15.25 -8.12
C THR A 9 28.44 15.97 -7.13
N VAL A 10 28.93 16.17 -5.90
CA VAL A 10 28.25 16.94 -4.86
C VAL A 10 28.21 18.41 -5.27
N ILE A 11 27.04 19.04 -5.25
CA ILE A 11 26.86 20.48 -5.47
C ILE A 11 26.33 21.14 -4.19
N PRO A 12 26.58 22.43 -3.95
CA PRO A 12 25.96 23.14 -2.84
C PRO A 12 24.51 23.53 -3.18
N CYS A 13 23.60 23.38 -2.23
CA CYS A 13 22.21 23.82 -2.39
C CYS A 13 22.16 25.35 -2.60
N PRO A 14 21.42 25.86 -3.61
CA PRO A 14 21.32 27.29 -3.88
C PRO A 14 20.61 28.10 -2.78
N HIS A 15 19.89 27.42 -1.87
CA HIS A 15 19.11 28.08 -0.82
C HIS A 15 19.72 28.01 0.58
N CYS A 16 20.35 26.90 0.95
CA CYS A 16 20.94 26.73 2.29
C CYS A 16 22.43 26.37 2.28
N ALA A 17 23.05 26.27 1.10
CA ALA A 17 24.46 25.92 0.90
C ALA A 17 24.89 24.53 1.42
N GLU A 18 23.94 23.69 1.84
CA GLU A 18 24.22 22.30 2.24
C GLU A 18 24.70 21.47 1.04
N ALA A 19 25.58 20.50 1.30
CA ALA A 19 26.03 19.55 0.29
C ALA A 19 24.90 18.60 -0.12
N ILE A 20 24.60 18.56 -1.42
CA ILE A 20 23.52 17.75 -2.02
C ILE A 20 24.07 16.98 -3.22
N ASP A 21 23.47 15.84 -3.54
CA ASP A 21 23.82 15.11 -4.76
C ASP A 21 23.21 15.86 -5.96
N ARG A 22 23.88 15.84 -7.13
CA ARG A 22 23.31 16.36 -8.37
C ARG A 22 22.02 15.64 -8.79
N ALA A 23 21.81 14.41 -8.30
CA ALA A 23 20.59 13.66 -8.53
C ALA A 23 19.41 14.10 -7.63
N ASP A 24 19.65 14.95 -6.62
CA ASP A 24 18.61 15.34 -5.66
C ASP A 24 17.72 16.46 -6.21
N VAL A 25 16.41 16.20 -6.29
CA VAL A 25 15.39 17.18 -6.72
C VAL A 25 15.09 18.20 -5.61
N PHE A 26 15.18 17.77 -4.36
CA PHE A 26 14.92 18.58 -3.16
C PHE A 26 16.10 18.53 -2.20
N CYS A 27 16.37 19.64 -1.51
CA CYS A 27 17.39 19.67 -0.48
C CYS A 27 16.89 18.98 0.80
N GLY A 28 17.58 17.93 1.27
CA GLY A 28 17.22 17.23 2.51
C GLY A 28 17.33 18.06 3.80
N SER A 29 18.03 19.20 3.77
CA SER A 29 18.23 20.08 4.94
C SER A 29 17.22 21.23 5.00
N CYS A 30 16.95 21.90 3.88
CA CYS A 30 16.03 23.04 3.84
C CYS A 30 14.68 22.78 3.16
N GLY A 31 14.50 21.60 2.54
CA GLY A 31 13.26 21.19 1.86
C GLY A 31 12.95 21.94 0.56
N LYS A 32 13.84 22.83 0.09
CA LYS A 32 13.62 23.58 -1.15
C LYS A 32 14.07 22.79 -2.37
N GLU A 33 13.30 22.94 -3.45
CA GLU A 33 13.57 22.38 -4.77
C GLU A 33 14.87 22.97 -5.36
N ILE A 34 15.70 22.12 -5.96
CA ILE A 34 17.04 22.50 -6.47
C ILE A 34 17.07 22.54 -8.00
N ILE A 35 16.42 21.56 -8.62
CA ILE A 35 16.17 21.53 -10.06
C ILE A 35 14.71 21.92 -10.19
N SER A 36 14.44 23.17 -10.58
CA SER A 36 13.12 23.50 -11.11
C SER A 36 12.97 22.66 -12.36
N SER A 37 12.17 21.59 -12.28
CA SER A 37 11.73 20.91 -13.47
C SER A 37 10.81 21.90 -14.20
N GLU A 38 11.38 22.76 -15.05
CA GLU A 38 10.61 23.38 -16.13
C GLU A 38 9.91 22.23 -16.85
N ASP A 39 8.58 22.22 -16.74
CA ASP A 39 7.64 21.32 -17.41
C ASP A 39 7.68 19.83 -17.05
N THR A 40 7.68 19.46 -15.76
CA THR A 40 6.94 18.23 -15.40
C THR A 40 5.46 18.60 -15.42
N ASN A 41 4.86 18.52 -16.61
CA ASN A 41 3.49 18.95 -16.88
C ASN A 41 2.56 18.30 -15.83
N SER A 42 2.01 19.09 -14.91
CA SER A 42 1.22 18.57 -13.79
C SER A 42 0.01 17.76 -14.25
N GLU A 43 -0.46 18.00 -15.47
CA GLU A 43 -1.47 17.18 -16.15
C GLU A 43 -0.98 15.75 -16.42
N GLU A 44 0.27 15.56 -16.83
CA GLU A 44 0.82 14.24 -17.12
C GLU A 44 1.02 13.44 -15.82
N VAL A 45 1.50 14.10 -14.77
CA VAL A 45 1.60 13.53 -13.43
C VAL A 45 0.22 13.10 -12.90
N PHE A 46 -0.76 14.01 -12.94
CA PHE A 46 -2.10 13.71 -12.49
C PHE A 46 -2.75 12.60 -13.33
N SER A 47 -2.49 12.54 -14.63
CA SER A 47 -3.01 11.48 -15.51
C SER A 47 -2.49 10.09 -15.14
N ARG A 48 -1.30 9.99 -14.54
CA ARG A 48 -0.67 8.74 -14.10
C ARG A 48 -1.13 8.31 -12.70
N LEU A 49 -1.39 9.26 -11.79
CA LEU A 49 -1.96 8.96 -10.46
C LEU A 49 -3.49 8.80 -10.45
N ALA A 50 -4.19 9.46 -11.36
CA ALA A 50 -5.65 9.46 -11.41
C ALA A 50 -6.25 8.05 -11.44
N PRO A 51 -5.70 7.05 -12.17
CA PRO A 51 -6.20 5.69 -12.12
C PRO A 51 -6.09 5.04 -10.74
N THR A 52 -5.02 5.31 -9.97
CA THR A 52 -4.87 4.75 -8.61
C THR A 52 -5.89 5.35 -7.65
N LEU A 53 -6.02 6.68 -7.71
CA LEU A 53 -6.99 7.41 -6.89
C LEU A 53 -8.40 6.96 -7.25
N LEU A 54 -8.69 6.80 -8.55
CA LEU A 54 -9.95 6.29 -9.03
C LEU A 54 -10.25 4.88 -8.48
N TYR A 55 -9.28 3.97 -8.53
CA TYR A 55 -9.40 2.64 -7.91
C TYR A 55 -9.76 2.76 -6.42
N TYR A 56 -8.99 3.55 -5.66
CA TYR A 56 -9.21 3.74 -4.23
C TYR A 56 -10.62 4.30 -3.94
N PHE A 57 -11.05 5.34 -4.66
CA PHE A 57 -12.37 5.91 -4.50
C PHE A 57 -13.49 4.94 -4.89
N ILE A 58 -13.31 4.15 -5.95
CA ILE A 58 -14.28 3.12 -6.34
C ILE A 58 -14.40 2.06 -5.24
N THR A 59 -13.29 1.54 -4.71
CA THR A 59 -13.31 0.56 -3.61
C THR A 59 -13.92 1.16 -2.34
N LEU A 60 -13.59 2.41 -1.99
CA LEU A 60 -14.22 3.10 -0.85
C LEU A 60 -15.72 3.26 -1.03
N ILE A 61 -16.18 3.64 -2.24
CA ILE A 61 -17.60 3.76 -2.54
C ILE A 61 -18.28 2.40 -2.40
N LEU A 62 -17.69 1.33 -2.95
CA LEU A 62 -18.22 -0.02 -2.81
C LEU A 62 -18.37 -0.44 -1.34
N LEU A 63 -17.34 -0.23 -0.52
CA LEU A 63 -17.36 -0.53 0.92
C LEU A 63 -18.36 0.34 1.68
N THR A 64 -18.49 1.61 1.29
CA THR A 64 -19.48 2.53 1.88
C THR A 64 -20.90 2.09 1.56
N ILE A 65 -21.19 1.73 0.31
CA ILE A 65 -22.50 1.21 -0.09
C ILE A 65 -22.79 -0.07 0.69
N TYR A 66 -21.84 -0.99 0.78
CA TYR A 66 -22.01 -2.22 1.55
C TYR A 66 -22.33 -1.95 3.03
N LYS A 67 -21.65 -0.99 3.66
CA LYS A 67 -21.83 -0.72 5.09
C LYS A 67 -23.09 0.06 5.41
N PHE A 68 -23.48 1.01 4.56
CA PHE A 68 -24.56 1.96 4.85
C PHE A 68 -25.87 1.70 4.11
N THR A 69 -25.90 0.72 3.20
CA THR A 69 -27.11 0.38 2.45
C THR A 69 -27.48 -1.09 2.64
N GLU A 70 -28.78 -1.39 2.62
CA GLU A 70 -29.31 -2.75 2.67
C GLU A 70 -29.36 -3.43 1.29
N VAL A 71 -28.63 -2.88 0.30
CA VAL A 71 -28.60 -3.39 -1.07
C VAL A 71 -27.99 -4.80 -1.13
N PHE A 72 -27.04 -5.07 -0.25
CA PHE A 72 -26.37 -6.37 -0.17
C PHE A 72 -26.95 -7.22 0.98
N PRO A 73 -26.99 -8.56 0.81
CA PRO A 73 -27.36 -9.46 1.90
C PRO A 73 -26.46 -9.24 3.13
N GLN A 74 -27.03 -9.30 4.32
CA GLN A 74 -26.24 -9.21 5.55
C GLN A 74 -25.49 -10.53 5.81
N GLY A 75 -24.33 -10.46 6.47
CA GLY A 75 -23.55 -11.63 6.86
C GLY A 75 -22.57 -12.11 5.78
N PHE A 76 -22.31 -13.42 5.77
CA PHE A 76 -21.28 -14.05 4.93
C PHE A 76 -21.52 -13.89 3.43
N ASP A 77 -22.77 -14.04 2.98
CA ASP A 77 -23.11 -13.96 1.56
C ASP A 77 -22.83 -12.57 0.98
N GLY A 78 -23.18 -11.50 1.73
CA GLY A 78 -22.84 -10.14 1.35
C GLY A 78 -21.34 -9.90 1.30
N LEU A 79 -20.60 -10.41 2.28
CA LEU A 79 -19.14 -10.32 2.31
C LEU A 79 -18.53 -11.00 1.07
N LEU A 80 -19.00 -12.18 0.70
CA LEU A 80 -18.52 -12.88 -0.50
C LEU A 80 -18.82 -12.10 -1.79
N ILE A 81 -20.02 -11.53 -1.92
CA ILE A 81 -20.38 -10.73 -3.09
C ILE A 81 -19.47 -9.50 -3.21
N VAL A 82 -19.29 -8.75 -2.13
CA VAL A 82 -18.42 -7.56 -2.11
C VAL A 82 -16.97 -7.94 -2.39
N SER A 83 -16.50 -9.02 -1.77
CA SER A 83 -15.18 -9.57 -2.00
C SER A 83 -14.95 -9.95 -3.47
N ALA A 84 -15.94 -10.58 -4.10
CA ALA A 84 -15.88 -10.91 -5.53
C ALA A 84 -15.86 -9.66 -6.42
N LEU A 85 -16.64 -8.63 -6.07
CA LEU A 85 -16.62 -7.35 -6.78
C LEU A 85 -15.27 -6.65 -6.67
N ASP A 86 -14.66 -6.65 -5.48
CA ASP A 86 -13.32 -6.08 -5.26
C ASP A 86 -12.26 -6.81 -6.08
N ILE A 87 -12.29 -8.16 -6.11
CA ILE A 87 -11.43 -8.98 -6.98
C ILE A 87 -11.58 -8.57 -8.45
N ILE A 88 -12.81 -8.37 -8.93
CA ILE A 88 -13.07 -7.97 -10.32
C ILE A 88 -12.48 -6.59 -10.59
N ILE A 89 -12.67 -5.62 -9.70
CA ILE A 89 -12.12 -4.27 -9.82
C ILE A 89 -10.58 -4.35 -9.91
N VAL A 90 -9.94 -5.07 -8.99
CA VAL A 90 -8.48 -5.26 -8.98
C VAL A 90 -8.02 -5.95 -10.25
N PHE A 91 -8.74 -6.97 -10.72
CA PHE A 91 -8.37 -7.70 -11.93
C PHE A 91 -8.46 -6.85 -13.18
N VAL A 92 -9.53 -6.06 -13.35
CA VAL A 92 -9.66 -5.09 -14.45
C VAL A 92 -8.52 -4.08 -14.41
N PHE A 93 -8.20 -3.57 -13.22
CA PHE A 93 -7.12 -2.62 -13.03
C PHE A 93 -5.74 -3.22 -13.34
N TRP A 94 -5.53 -4.48 -12.94
CA TRP A 94 -4.31 -5.22 -13.20
C TRP A 94 -4.10 -5.49 -14.69
N LEU A 95 -5.14 -5.89 -15.42
CA LEU A 95 -5.06 -6.11 -16.88
C LEU A 95 -4.57 -4.85 -17.61
N ASN A 96 -5.04 -3.68 -17.19
CA ASN A 96 -4.65 -2.40 -17.79
C ASN A 96 -3.17 -2.05 -17.52
N ASN A 97 -2.57 -2.55 -16.44
CA ASN A 97 -1.22 -2.19 -15.96
C ASN A 97 -0.29 -3.40 -15.77
N HIS A 98 -0.52 -4.49 -16.52
CA HIS A 98 0.07 -5.80 -16.25
C HIS A 98 1.61 -5.86 -16.31
N VAL A 99 2.26 -4.97 -17.08
CA VAL A 99 3.72 -4.92 -17.26
C VAL A 99 4.44 -4.52 -15.97
N GLU A 100 3.90 -3.53 -15.25
CA GLU A 100 4.51 -3.00 -14.02
C GLU A 100 4.28 -3.93 -12.83
N VAL A 101 3.08 -4.52 -12.75
CA VAL A 101 2.68 -5.42 -11.66
C VAL A 101 3.41 -6.77 -11.75
N GLY A 102 3.73 -7.27 -12.95
CA GLY A 102 4.47 -8.52 -13.13
C GLY A 102 5.87 -8.52 -12.51
N LEU A 103 6.43 -7.32 -12.25
CA LEU A 103 7.74 -7.16 -11.65
C LEU A 103 7.72 -7.38 -10.12
N LEU A 104 6.58 -7.12 -9.45
CA LEU A 104 6.39 -7.37 -8.01
C LEU A 104 6.50 -8.86 -7.65
N PHE A 105 5.99 -9.72 -8.53
CA PHE A 105 5.99 -11.18 -8.30
C PHE A 105 7.35 -11.83 -8.56
N ARG A 106 8.36 -11.06 -8.97
CA ARG A 106 9.74 -11.56 -9.06
C ARG A 106 10.37 -11.56 -7.67
N LEU A 107 10.25 -12.68 -6.98
CA LEU A 107 10.87 -13.00 -5.69
C LEU A 107 12.40 -13.16 -5.80
N ARG A 108 13.11 -12.17 -6.36
CA ARG A 108 14.57 -12.16 -6.46
C ARG A 108 15.19 -11.43 -5.27
N GLY A 109 16.16 -12.07 -4.62
CA GLY A 109 16.97 -11.44 -3.56
C GLY A 109 16.39 -11.51 -2.14
N LEU A 110 15.39 -12.36 -1.90
CA LEU A 110 14.84 -12.56 -0.55
C LEU A 110 15.88 -13.16 0.39
N ARG A 111 16.34 -12.32 1.33
CA ARG A 111 17.15 -12.77 2.46
C ARG A 111 16.20 -13.44 3.46
N LEU A 112 16.19 -14.76 3.51
CA LEU A 112 15.31 -15.56 4.37
C LEU A 112 15.32 -15.08 5.84
N ARG A 113 16.48 -14.65 6.34
CA ARG A 113 16.62 -14.10 7.70
C ARG A 113 15.77 -12.84 7.92
N VAL A 114 15.71 -11.94 6.94
CA VAL A 114 14.90 -10.71 7.03
C VAL A 114 13.42 -11.09 6.99
N MET A 115 13.02 -11.98 6.07
CA MET A 115 11.64 -12.45 5.98
C MET A 115 11.14 -13.06 7.29
N MET A 116 11.93 -13.93 7.93
CA MET A 116 11.58 -14.52 9.22
C MET A 116 11.46 -13.47 10.33
N LEU A 117 12.34 -12.46 10.34
CA LEU A 117 12.24 -11.35 11.28
C LEU A 117 10.97 -10.51 11.05
N THR A 118 10.61 -10.23 9.80
CA THR A 118 9.38 -9.49 9.47
C THR A 118 8.14 -10.27 9.89
N VAL A 119 8.10 -11.58 9.63
CA VAL A 119 6.98 -12.45 10.05
C VAL A 119 6.88 -12.49 11.58
N ALA A 120 8.00 -12.68 12.29
CA ALA A 120 8.01 -12.66 13.75
C ALA A 120 7.55 -11.31 14.30
N GLY A 121 8.01 -10.21 13.70
CA GLY A 121 7.59 -8.85 14.05
C GLY A 121 6.08 -8.64 13.85
N ALA A 122 5.52 -9.13 12.75
CA ALA A 122 4.08 -9.05 12.47
C ALA A 122 3.25 -9.85 13.49
N ILE A 123 3.71 -11.04 13.89
CA ILE A 123 3.03 -11.86 14.92
C ILE A 123 3.06 -11.16 16.28
N ILE A 124 4.20 -10.62 16.67
CA ILE A 124 4.31 -9.88 17.95
C ILE A 124 3.46 -8.62 17.90
N GLY A 125 3.52 -7.87 16.79
CA GLY A 125 2.73 -6.67 16.58
C GLY A 125 1.23 -6.95 16.64
N SER A 126 0.74 -8.02 16.01
CA SER A 126 -0.68 -8.36 16.05
C SER A 126 -1.14 -8.73 17.46
N ALA A 127 -0.32 -9.42 18.25
CA ALA A 127 -0.63 -9.72 19.65
C ALA A 127 -0.72 -8.45 20.50
N VAL A 128 0.22 -7.51 20.32
CA VAL A 128 0.21 -6.21 21.02
C VAL A 128 -1.04 -5.41 20.65
N VAL A 129 -1.35 -5.31 19.36
CA VAL A 129 -2.56 -4.61 18.88
C VAL A 129 -3.82 -5.25 19.45
N SER A 130 -3.89 -6.59 19.50
CA SER A 130 -5.04 -7.30 20.09
C SER A 130 -5.24 -6.95 21.56
N VAL A 131 -4.18 -6.96 22.37
CA VAL A 131 -4.27 -6.62 23.80
C VAL A 131 -4.70 -5.17 24.00
N ILE A 132 -4.16 -4.25 23.20
CA ILE A 132 -4.52 -2.83 23.28
C ILE A 132 -5.98 -2.63 22.84
N ALA A 133 -6.40 -3.27 21.75
CA ALA A 133 -7.77 -3.20 21.26
C ALA A 133 -8.76 -3.73 22.30
N ASP A 134 -8.47 -4.87 22.94
CA ASP A 134 -9.29 -5.42 24.02
C ASP A 134 -9.38 -4.46 25.21
N PHE A 135 -8.26 -3.86 25.60
CA PHE A 135 -8.24 -2.85 26.66
C PHE A 135 -9.09 -1.63 26.32
N ILE A 136 -8.98 -1.10 25.10
CA ILE A 136 -9.76 0.06 24.64
C ILE A 136 -11.24 -0.31 24.57
N ASN A 137 -11.58 -1.46 23.97
CA ASN A 137 -12.95 -1.92 23.82
C ASN A 137 -13.62 -2.04 25.19
N HIS A 138 -12.98 -2.71 26.14
CA HIS A 138 -13.52 -2.85 27.50
C HIS A 138 -13.58 -1.53 28.28
N SER A 139 -12.71 -0.56 27.96
CA SER A 139 -12.72 0.75 28.61
C SER A 139 -13.75 1.73 28.05
N ILE A 140 -14.23 1.54 26.82
CA ILE A 140 -15.09 2.51 26.10
C ILE A 140 -16.49 1.95 25.80
N GLN A 141 -16.64 0.65 25.52
CA GLN A 141 -17.92 0.03 25.12
C GLN A 141 -18.22 -1.23 25.94
N ASP A 142 -19.49 -1.42 26.30
CA ASP A 142 -19.95 -2.63 27.01
C ASP A 142 -20.09 -3.86 26.08
N ASP A 143 -20.17 -3.67 24.76
CA ASP A 143 -20.34 -4.73 23.76
C ASP A 143 -19.19 -4.77 22.74
N VAL A 144 -18.54 -5.93 22.61
CA VAL A 144 -17.48 -6.17 21.62
C VAL A 144 -18.06 -6.89 20.40
N PHE A 145 -18.15 -6.19 19.27
CA PHE A 145 -18.60 -6.79 18.01
C PHE A 145 -17.46 -7.52 17.31
N TYR A 146 -17.47 -8.85 17.36
CA TYR A 146 -16.54 -9.67 16.60
C TYR A 146 -17.08 -10.01 15.21
N SER A 147 -16.41 -9.51 14.17
CA SER A 147 -16.70 -9.82 12.76
C SER A 147 -16.47 -11.30 12.42
N THR A 148 -15.84 -12.07 13.32
CA THR A 148 -15.64 -13.52 13.16
C THR A 148 -16.95 -14.30 13.26
N SER A 149 -18.00 -13.72 13.83
CA SER A 149 -19.34 -14.33 13.91
C SER A 149 -19.92 -14.66 12.53
N TYR A 150 -19.60 -13.88 11.48
CA TYR A 150 -20.06 -14.13 10.12
C TYR A 150 -19.58 -15.46 9.54
N PHE A 151 -18.48 -16.03 10.05
CA PHE A 151 -17.89 -17.26 9.54
C PHE A 151 -18.29 -18.49 10.35
N ALA A 152 -18.95 -18.31 11.51
CA ALA A 152 -19.21 -19.37 12.47
C ALA A 152 -20.04 -20.53 11.88
N GLU A 153 -20.91 -20.23 10.92
CA GLU A 153 -21.80 -21.21 10.26
C GLU A 153 -21.17 -21.89 9.04
N THR A 154 -19.95 -21.50 8.65
CA THR A 154 -19.27 -22.09 7.49
C THR A 154 -18.56 -23.40 7.85
N SER A 155 -18.28 -24.24 6.85
CA SER A 155 -17.58 -25.52 7.06
C SER A 155 -16.15 -25.37 7.61
N TYR A 156 -15.51 -24.22 7.36
CA TYR A 156 -14.14 -23.93 7.80
C TYR A 156 -13.99 -22.47 8.25
N PRO A 157 -14.53 -22.08 9.43
CA PRO A 157 -14.63 -20.69 9.86
C PRO A 157 -13.29 -19.96 9.91
N LEU A 158 -12.26 -20.59 10.48
CA LEU A 158 -10.92 -20.01 10.61
C LEU A 158 -10.25 -19.81 9.26
N LEU A 159 -10.45 -20.75 8.33
CA LEU A 159 -9.85 -20.67 7.00
C LEU A 159 -10.46 -19.52 6.20
N PHE A 160 -11.79 -19.40 6.18
CA PHE A 160 -12.46 -18.31 5.46
C PHE A 160 -12.20 -16.95 6.09
N ALA A 161 -12.21 -16.84 7.42
CA ALA A 161 -11.86 -15.60 8.10
C ALA A 161 -10.44 -15.15 7.75
N THR A 162 -9.46 -16.06 7.82
CA THR A 162 -8.06 -15.73 7.49
C THR A 162 -7.90 -15.35 6.02
N LEU A 163 -8.54 -16.10 5.11
CA LEU A 163 -8.43 -15.86 3.68
C LEU A 163 -9.05 -14.51 3.29
N LEU A 164 -10.27 -14.23 3.73
CA LEU A 164 -11.06 -13.08 3.28
C LEU A 164 -10.74 -11.78 4.03
N ILE A 165 -10.32 -11.86 5.30
CA ILE A 165 -10.03 -10.66 6.11
C ILE A 165 -8.54 -10.29 6.06
N ALA A 166 -7.63 -11.27 6.01
CA ALA A 166 -6.20 -10.99 6.12
C ALA A 166 -5.46 -11.19 4.79
N VAL A 167 -5.56 -12.39 4.20
CA VAL A 167 -4.72 -12.75 3.03
C VAL A 167 -5.15 -12.00 1.78
N GLN A 168 -6.44 -12.04 1.47
CA GLN A 168 -6.96 -11.46 0.23
C GLN A 168 -6.74 -9.93 0.19
N PRO A 169 -7.13 -9.14 1.21
CA PRO A 169 -6.88 -7.69 1.19
C PRO A 169 -5.39 -7.38 1.09
N ALA A 170 -4.53 -8.08 1.83
CA ALA A 170 -3.08 -7.84 1.80
C ALA A 170 -2.47 -8.07 0.40
N ILE A 171 -2.92 -9.10 -0.33
CA ILE A 171 -2.43 -9.36 -1.69
C ILE A 171 -2.87 -8.25 -2.64
N PHE A 172 -4.14 -7.84 -2.59
CA PHE A 172 -4.66 -6.84 -3.52
C PHE A 172 -4.19 -5.42 -3.20
N GLU A 173 -4.06 -5.08 -1.92
CA GLU A 173 -3.44 -3.83 -1.49
C GLU A 173 -1.99 -3.75 -1.96
N GLU A 174 -1.20 -4.82 -1.82
CA GLU A 174 0.19 -4.83 -2.29
C GLU A 174 0.27 -4.67 -3.82
N VAL A 175 -0.61 -5.35 -4.57
CA VAL A 175 -0.69 -5.22 -6.03
C VAL A 175 -1.08 -3.80 -6.45
N ALA A 176 -2.09 -3.21 -5.81
CA ALA A 176 -2.60 -1.89 -6.16
C ALA A 176 -1.65 -0.76 -5.71
N PHE A 177 -1.17 -0.79 -4.47
CA PHE A 177 -0.34 0.29 -3.92
C PHE A 177 1.12 0.16 -4.33
N ARG A 178 1.76 -1.00 -4.13
CA ARG A 178 3.18 -1.12 -4.46
C ARG A 178 3.41 -1.27 -5.95
N GLY A 179 2.52 -1.97 -6.64
CA GLY A 179 2.64 -2.21 -8.08
C GLY A 179 2.42 -0.97 -8.91
N PHE A 180 1.53 -0.09 -8.44
CA PHE A 180 1.11 1.05 -9.24
C PHE A 180 1.38 2.38 -8.54
N LEU A 181 0.86 2.63 -7.33
CA LEU A 181 1.08 3.91 -6.64
C LEU A 181 2.57 4.22 -6.46
N PHE A 182 3.33 3.25 -5.95
CA PHE A 182 4.75 3.45 -5.64
C PHE A 182 5.60 3.63 -6.90
N ASN A 183 5.30 2.90 -7.97
CA ASN A 183 6.02 3.04 -9.25
C ASN A 183 5.77 4.42 -9.86
N ASN A 184 4.52 4.90 -9.83
CA ASN A 184 4.19 6.25 -10.31
C ASN A 184 4.81 7.34 -9.43
N LEU A 185 4.74 7.21 -8.09
CA LEU A 185 5.36 8.17 -7.17
C LEU A 185 6.89 8.21 -7.30
N LYS A 186 7.54 7.07 -7.54
CA LYS A 186 8.99 6.99 -7.74
C LYS A 186 9.45 7.78 -8.96
N GLU A 187 8.66 7.78 -10.02
CA GLU A 187 8.97 8.52 -11.26
C GLU A 187 8.89 10.05 -11.04
N ILE A 188 8.01 10.50 -10.14
CA ILE A 188 7.77 11.92 -9.88
C ILE A 188 8.69 12.48 -8.78
N ALA A 189 8.87 11.74 -7.69
CA ALA A 189 9.61 12.22 -6.52
C ALA A 189 11.13 12.00 -6.63
N GLY A 190 11.59 11.26 -7.65
CA GLY A 190 12.97 10.80 -7.77
C GLY A 190 13.31 9.67 -6.79
N THR A 191 14.31 8.87 -7.14
CA THR A 191 14.70 7.62 -6.45
C THR A 191 15.03 7.77 -4.96
N ASN A 192 15.46 8.95 -4.50
CA ASN A 192 15.89 9.19 -3.12
C ASN A 192 14.77 9.70 -2.20
N SER A 193 13.70 10.27 -2.76
CA SER A 193 12.58 10.83 -1.97
C SER A 193 11.47 9.81 -1.71
N ALA A 194 11.39 8.75 -2.51
CA ALA A 194 10.33 7.72 -2.41
C ALA A 194 10.59 6.66 -1.32
N VAL A 195 11.75 6.66 -0.66
CA VAL A 195 12.13 5.64 0.34
C VAL A 195 11.73 6.03 1.78
N TYR A 196 11.24 7.25 2.00
CA TYR A 196 10.84 7.76 3.32
C TYR A 196 9.30 7.90 3.50
N ILE A 197 8.53 6.93 2.98
CA ILE A 197 7.13 6.72 3.38
C ILE A 197 6.98 5.30 3.89
#